data_AF-A0A0C3JGY9-F1
#
_entry.id   AF-A0A0C3JGY9-F1
#
_cell.length_a   1.000
_cell.length_b   1.000
_cell.length_c   1.000
_cell.angle_alpha   90.00
_cell.angle_beta   90.00
_cell.angle_gamma   90.00
#
_symmetry.space_group_name_H-M   'P 1'
#
loop_
_entity.id
_entity.type
_entity.pdbx_description
1 polymer ?
#
loop_
_entity_poly.entity_id
_entity_poly.type
_entity_poly.pdbx_seq_one_letter_code
_entity_poly.pdbx_strand_id
1 'polypeptide(L)'
;MSTANTSTFIPAQLTANIQPVITAENAKQMVEEAARVTMQELKGLQGQDGMHWCKVAQLVWAQLGMVCMVVEHLPLAFKIPLHLIAIDMHTADPAIILAMQMWPPFNQMMMAQEANVKDHPWYCLHHQPKSHPYYKVMEELTGPSLRAEHQAQPVDKGKGKELGTDEAQGIWLPGEH
;
A
#
# COMPACT_ATOMS: atom_id res chain seq x y z
N MET A 1 -9.80 39.21 -0.78
CA MET A 1 -9.94 38.58 -2.10
C MET A 1 -8.94 37.44 -2.17
N SER A 2 -9.42 36.21 -2.37
CA SER A 2 -8.67 34.97 -2.18
C SER A 2 -7.56 34.77 -3.22
N THR A 3 -6.38 34.39 -2.72
CA THR A 3 -5.29 33.80 -3.50
C THR A 3 -5.60 32.32 -3.71
N ALA A 4 -5.89 31.93 -4.95
CA ALA A 4 -6.00 30.52 -5.34
C ALA A 4 -4.61 29.98 -5.68
N ASN A 5 -4.02 29.26 -4.75
CA ASN A 5 -2.83 28.43 -4.91
C ASN A 5 -3.23 27.15 -5.66
N THR A 6 -3.22 27.23 -6.99
CA THR A 6 -3.24 26.07 -7.89
C THR A 6 -1.96 25.27 -7.68
N SER A 7 -2.03 24.23 -6.86
CA SER A 7 -0.96 23.24 -6.72
C SER A 7 -1.09 22.24 -7.87
N THR A 8 -0.45 22.57 -8.99
CA THR A 8 -0.17 21.61 -10.05
C THR A 8 0.89 20.65 -9.50
N PHE A 9 0.50 19.43 -9.16
CA PHE A 9 1.45 18.37 -8.83
C PHE A 9 2.16 17.97 -10.12
N ILE A 10 3.32 18.61 -10.37
CA ILE A 10 4.27 18.14 -11.37
C ILE A 10 5.04 16.99 -10.73
N PRO A 11 4.98 15.77 -11.28
CA PRO A 11 5.85 14.68 -10.82
C PRO A 11 7.29 15.16 -10.90
N ALA A 12 7.95 15.19 -9.74
CA ALA A 12 9.32 15.64 -9.64
C ALA A 12 10.23 14.77 -10.53
N GLN A 13 10.88 15.44 -11.48
CA GLN A 13 12.15 15.06 -12.11
C GLN A 13 12.15 13.80 -12.99
N LEU A 14 11.76 14.00 -14.25
CA LEU A 14 12.13 13.12 -15.36
C LEU A 14 13.49 13.56 -15.93
N THR A 15 14.56 13.35 -15.16
CA THR A 15 15.95 13.48 -15.63
C THR A 15 16.72 12.19 -15.36
N ALA A 16 16.28 11.13 -16.01
CA ALA A 16 17.10 10.05 -16.55
C ALA A 16 16.16 9.17 -17.38
N ASN A 17 16.65 8.66 -18.51
CA ASN A 17 15.94 7.72 -19.38
C ASN A 17 15.77 6.35 -18.69
N ILE A 18 14.99 6.33 -17.62
CA ILE A 18 14.63 5.15 -16.83
C ILE A 18 13.11 5.07 -16.96
N GLN A 19 12.60 4.01 -17.60
CA GLN A 19 11.17 3.72 -17.50
C GLN A 19 10.81 3.75 -16.00
N PRO A 20 9.83 4.55 -15.57
CA PRO A 20 9.51 4.63 -14.16
C PRO A 20 9.13 3.23 -13.70
N VAL A 21 9.98 2.61 -12.90
CA VAL A 21 9.68 1.34 -12.25
C VAL A 21 8.52 1.65 -11.32
N ILE A 22 7.33 1.13 -11.64
CA ILE A 22 6.15 1.27 -10.78
C ILE A 22 6.43 0.44 -9.53
N THR A 23 6.87 1.11 -8.47
CA THR A 23 7.05 0.48 -7.17
C THR A 23 5.70 0.28 -6.50
N ALA A 24 5.62 -0.68 -5.58
CA ALA A 24 4.37 -0.96 -4.88
C ALA A 24 3.87 0.24 -4.05
N GLU A 25 4.79 1.04 -3.49
CA GLU A 25 4.42 2.25 -2.74
C GLU A 25 3.94 3.37 -3.67
N ASN A 26 4.56 3.55 -4.83
CA ASN A 26 4.08 4.50 -5.83
C ASN A 26 2.69 4.09 -6.36
N ALA A 27 2.48 2.80 -6.63
CA ALA A 27 1.18 2.27 -7.05
C ALA A 27 0.08 2.57 -6.01
N LYS A 28 0.35 2.39 -4.72
CA LYS A 28 -0.59 2.75 -3.65
C LYS A 28 -0.96 4.23 -3.69
N GLN A 29 0.05 5.10 -3.70
CA GLN A 29 -0.16 6.56 -3.73
C GLN A 29 -0.96 6.98 -4.96
N MET A 30 -0.67 6.39 -6.12
CA MET A 30 -1.39 6.63 -7.35
C MET A 30 -2.87 6.22 -7.21
N VAL A 31 -3.18 5.04 -6.66
CA VAL A 31 -4.56 4.59 -6.46
C VAL A 31 -5.31 5.43 -5.42
N GLU A 32 -4.66 5.79 -4.31
CA GLU A 32 -5.25 6.67 -3.29
C GLU A 32 -5.57 8.05 -3.86
N GLU A 33 -4.65 8.62 -4.64
CA GLU A 33 -4.85 9.92 -5.27
C GLU A 33 -5.93 9.86 -6.35
N ALA A 34 -5.93 8.82 -7.18
CA ALA A 34 -6.99 8.58 -8.17
C ALA A 34 -8.36 8.49 -7.50
N ALA A 35 -8.45 7.77 -6.38
CA ALA A 35 -9.67 7.67 -5.58
C ALA A 35 -10.10 9.02 -5.00
N ARG A 36 -9.14 9.83 -4.52
CA ARG A 36 -9.38 11.15 -3.93
C ARG A 36 -9.86 12.16 -4.97
N VAL A 37 -9.15 12.28 -6.10
CA VAL A 37 -9.47 13.17 -7.22
C VAL A 37 -10.85 12.81 -7.77
N THR A 38 -11.07 11.53 -8.08
CA THR A 38 -12.35 11.04 -8.58
C THR A 38 -13.50 11.40 -7.62
N MET A 39 -13.33 11.15 -6.32
CA MET A 39 -14.34 11.46 -5.31
C MET A 39 -14.63 12.97 -5.21
N GLN A 40 -13.59 13.81 -5.30
CA GLN A 40 -13.74 15.26 -5.23
C GLN A 40 -14.54 15.80 -6.42
N GLU A 41 -14.22 15.35 -7.62
CA GLU A 41 -14.84 15.80 -8.86
C GLU A 41 -16.29 15.32 -8.97
N LEU A 42 -16.55 14.08 -8.55
CA LEU A 42 -17.89 13.53 -8.45
C LEU A 42 -18.76 14.32 -7.46
N LYS A 43 -18.25 14.70 -6.29
CA LYS A 43 -18.98 15.56 -5.36
C LYS A 43 -19.30 16.94 -5.94
N GLY A 44 -18.39 17.47 -6.77
CA GLY A 44 -18.57 18.74 -7.46
C GLY A 44 -19.65 18.75 -8.54
N LEU A 45 -20.07 17.58 -9.04
CA LEU A 45 -21.09 17.46 -10.10
C LEU A 45 -22.54 17.66 -9.62
N GLN A 46 -22.79 17.66 -8.30
CA GLN A 46 -24.16 17.71 -7.78
C GLN A 46 -24.87 19.01 -8.20
N GLY A 47 -25.77 18.93 -9.19
CA GLY A 47 -26.55 20.06 -9.71
C GLY A 47 -25.93 20.82 -10.90
N GLN A 48 -24.93 20.27 -11.58
CA GLN A 48 -24.27 20.90 -12.74
C GLN A 48 -24.81 20.43 -14.11
N ASP A 49 -24.51 21.20 -15.17
CA ASP A 49 -25.03 20.97 -16.54
C ASP A 49 -24.30 19.85 -17.32
N GLY A 50 -24.88 19.45 -18.46
CA GLY A 50 -24.40 18.41 -19.39
C GLY A 50 -22.92 18.47 -19.77
N MET A 51 -22.35 19.68 -19.89
CA MET A 51 -20.98 19.87 -20.36
C MET A 51 -19.96 19.62 -19.24
N HIS A 52 -20.33 19.93 -18.01
CA HIS A 52 -19.52 19.62 -16.83
C HIS A 52 -19.46 18.10 -16.59
N TRP A 53 -20.56 17.38 -16.83
CA TRP A 53 -20.58 15.91 -16.79
C TRP A 53 -19.52 15.32 -17.72
N CYS A 54 -19.41 15.78 -18.98
CA CYS A 54 -18.47 15.22 -19.94
C CYS A 54 -17.01 15.36 -19.51
N LYS A 55 -16.63 16.52 -18.96
CA LYS A 55 -15.27 16.75 -18.46
C LYS A 55 -14.95 15.84 -17.29
N VAL A 56 -15.89 15.70 -16.35
CA VAL A 56 -15.68 14.82 -15.20
C VAL A 56 -15.64 13.36 -15.65
N ALA A 57 -16.43 12.93 -16.63
CA ALA A 57 -16.38 11.56 -17.16
C ALA A 57 -15.00 11.27 -17.74
N GLN A 58 -14.47 12.17 -18.57
CA GLN A 58 -13.13 12.02 -19.14
C GLN A 58 -12.05 11.92 -18.05
N LEU A 59 -12.15 12.75 -17.00
CA LEU A 59 -11.23 12.72 -15.89
C LEU A 59 -11.32 11.40 -15.10
N VAL A 60 -12.52 10.96 -14.75
CA VAL A 60 -12.77 9.69 -14.07
C VAL A 60 -12.18 8.53 -14.87
N TRP A 61 -12.39 8.51 -16.18
CA TRP A 61 -11.82 7.50 -17.08
C TRP A 61 -10.30 7.53 -17.13
N ALA A 62 -9.69 8.72 -17.14
CA ALA A 62 -8.24 8.84 -17.06
C ALA A 62 -7.69 8.28 -15.74
N GLN A 63 -8.37 8.54 -14.62
CA GLN A 63 -8.00 7.99 -13.32
C GLN A 63 -8.17 6.46 -13.28
N LEU A 64 -9.28 5.92 -13.80
CA LEU A 64 -9.50 4.48 -13.90
C LEU A 64 -8.44 3.81 -14.77
N GLY A 65 -8.15 4.37 -15.94
CA GLY A 65 -7.10 3.85 -16.82
C GLY A 65 -5.73 3.83 -16.15
N MET A 66 -5.42 4.86 -15.34
CA MET A 66 -4.20 4.91 -14.56
C MET A 66 -4.19 3.83 -13.46
N VAL A 67 -5.31 3.60 -12.76
CA VAL A 67 -5.47 2.52 -11.77
C VAL A 67 -5.30 1.14 -12.43
N CYS A 68 -5.88 0.91 -13.61
CA CYS A 68 -5.68 -0.32 -14.39
C CYS A 68 -4.20 -0.61 -14.67
N MET A 69 -3.39 0.44 -14.91
CA MET A 69 -1.95 0.28 -15.19
C MET A 69 -1.14 -0.07 -13.94
N VAL A 70 -1.61 0.29 -12.74
CA VAL A 70 -0.85 0.12 -11.49
C VAL A 70 -1.39 -0.97 -10.57
N VAL A 71 -2.60 -1.49 -10.85
CA VAL A 71 -3.31 -2.43 -9.98
C VAL A 71 -2.52 -3.72 -9.70
N GLU A 72 -1.79 -4.21 -10.70
CA GLU A 72 -0.94 -5.41 -10.58
C GLU A 72 0.30 -5.19 -9.69
N HIS A 73 0.69 -3.93 -9.50
CA HIS A 73 1.84 -3.55 -8.68
C HIS A 73 1.44 -3.26 -7.22
N LEU A 74 0.15 -3.31 -6.89
CA LEU A 74 -0.31 -3.04 -5.53
C LEU A 74 0.12 -4.15 -4.57
N PRO A 75 0.53 -3.81 -3.34
CA PRO A 75 0.71 -4.80 -2.29
C PRO A 75 -0.56 -5.61 -2.08
N LEU A 76 -0.41 -6.91 -1.87
CA LEU A 76 -1.55 -7.81 -1.75
C LEU A 76 -2.47 -7.49 -0.57
N ALA A 77 -1.96 -6.84 0.48
CA ALA A 77 -2.73 -6.39 1.64
C ALA A 77 -3.35 -4.99 1.48
N PHE A 78 -3.00 -4.25 0.42
CA PHE A 78 -3.63 -2.97 0.13
C PHE A 78 -5.12 -3.18 -0.16
N LYS A 79 -5.98 -2.20 0.07
CA LYS A 79 -7.40 -2.32 -0.27
C LYS A 79 -7.76 -1.17 -1.18
N ILE A 80 -8.12 -1.50 -2.42
CA ILE A 80 -8.60 -0.49 -3.37
C ILE A 80 -9.92 0.09 -2.83
N PRO A 81 -10.08 1.42 -2.80
CA PRO A 81 -11.29 2.05 -2.28
C PRO A 81 -12.56 1.58 -3.00
N LEU A 82 -13.61 1.23 -2.24
CA LEU A 82 -14.83 0.61 -2.78
C LEU A 82 -15.57 1.50 -3.79
N HIS A 83 -15.58 2.82 -3.57
CA HIS A 83 -16.19 3.76 -4.52
C HIS A 83 -15.46 3.74 -5.86
N LEU A 84 -14.13 3.60 -5.86
CA LEU A 84 -13.35 3.53 -7.10
C LEU A 84 -13.68 2.25 -7.89
N ILE A 85 -13.86 1.12 -7.18
CA ILE A 85 -14.30 -0.14 -7.78
C ILE A 85 -15.72 -0.01 -8.34
N ALA A 86 -16.64 0.59 -7.59
CA ALA A 86 -18.00 0.78 -8.06
C ALA A 86 -18.07 1.73 -9.28
N ILE A 87 -17.19 2.72 -9.33
CA ILE A 87 -17.06 3.61 -10.49
C ILE A 87 -16.57 2.82 -11.71
N ASP A 88 -15.57 1.95 -11.57
CA ASP A 88 -15.14 1.07 -12.66
C ASP A 88 -16.28 0.17 -13.18
N MET A 89 -17.07 -0.39 -12.26
CA MET A 89 -18.22 -1.24 -12.60
C MET A 89 -19.35 -0.52 -13.35
N HIS A 90 -19.60 0.74 -13.00
CA HIS A 90 -20.79 1.46 -13.47
C HIS A 90 -20.50 2.50 -14.56
N THR A 91 -19.26 2.94 -14.69
CA THR A 91 -18.91 3.98 -15.65
C THR A 91 -18.84 3.37 -17.04
N ALA A 92 -19.82 3.71 -17.88
CA ALA A 92 -19.79 3.39 -19.29
C ALA A 92 -18.72 4.22 -20.02
N ASP A 93 -18.32 3.77 -21.20
CA ASP A 93 -17.36 4.49 -22.06
C ASP A 93 -17.72 5.99 -22.18
N PRO A 94 -16.75 6.92 -22.15
CA PRO A 94 -17.04 8.35 -22.21
C PRO A 94 -17.90 8.74 -23.42
N ALA A 95 -17.72 8.06 -24.56
CA ALA A 95 -18.51 8.30 -25.77
C ALA A 95 -19.97 7.85 -25.58
N ILE A 96 -20.21 6.79 -24.81
CA ILE A 96 -21.57 6.34 -24.46
C ILE A 96 -22.23 7.36 -23.53
N ILE A 97 -21.53 7.84 -22.49
CA ILE A 97 -22.04 8.87 -21.59
C ILE A 97 -22.40 10.14 -22.38
N LEU A 98 -21.53 10.55 -23.30
CA LEU A 98 -21.75 11.71 -24.17
C LEU A 98 -22.96 11.50 -25.09
N ALA A 99 -23.07 10.33 -25.71
CA ALA A 99 -24.15 10.01 -26.65
C ALA A 99 -25.52 9.90 -25.96
N MET A 100 -25.56 9.29 -24.77
CA MET A 100 -26.80 9.09 -24.02
C MET A 100 -27.17 10.27 -23.14
N GLN A 101 -26.26 11.23 -22.93
CA GLN A 101 -26.39 12.33 -21.97
C GLN A 101 -26.87 11.88 -20.59
N MET A 102 -26.48 10.66 -20.20
CA MET A 102 -26.95 10.01 -18.99
C MET A 102 -25.73 9.70 -18.16
N TRP A 103 -25.70 10.27 -16.96
CA TRP A 103 -24.68 9.93 -15.99
C TRP A 103 -24.92 8.51 -15.44
N PRO A 104 -23.85 7.74 -15.14
CA PRO A 104 -23.98 6.51 -14.37
C PRO A 104 -24.68 6.75 -13.03
N PRO A 105 -25.21 5.70 -12.37
CA PRO A 105 -26.01 5.84 -11.16
C PRO A 105 -25.19 6.41 -9.99
N PHE A 106 -25.15 7.75 -9.86
CA PHE A 106 -24.27 8.48 -8.94
C PHE A 106 -24.36 8.00 -7.50
N ASN A 107 -25.59 7.90 -6.97
CA ASN A 107 -25.80 7.48 -5.59
C ASN A 107 -25.32 6.05 -5.34
N GLN A 108 -25.40 5.15 -6.33
CA GLN A 108 -24.95 3.76 -6.18
C GLN A 108 -23.41 3.68 -6.13
N MET A 109 -22.73 4.47 -6.96
CA MET A 109 -21.26 4.55 -6.95
C MET A 109 -20.72 5.15 -5.64
N MET A 110 -21.38 6.19 -5.13
CA MET A 110 -20.93 6.92 -3.93
C MET A 110 -21.22 6.19 -2.62
N MET A 111 -22.27 5.37 -2.60
CA MET A 111 -22.70 4.61 -1.42
C MET A 111 -22.33 3.12 -1.52
N ALA A 112 -21.39 2.79 -2.40
CA ALA A 112 -20.99 1.42 -2.64
C ALA A 112 -20.47 0.75 -1.36
N GLN A 113 -20.99 -0.44 -1.10
CA GLN A 113 -20.57 -1.32 -0.01
C GLN A 113 -19.87 -2.54 -0.59
N GLU A 114 -19.20 -3.30 0.27
CA GLU A 114 -18.49 -4.52 -0.16
C GLU A 114 -19.40 -5.49 -0.92
N ALA A 115 -20.66 -5.64 -0.48
CA ALA A 115 -21.64 -6.49 -1.16
C ALA A 115 -21.91 -6.09 -2.62
N ASN A 116 -21.73 -4.80 -2.97
CA ASN A 116 -21.94 -4.28 -4.31
C ASN A 116 -20.77 -4.58 -5.25
N VAL A 117 -19.56 -4.76 -4.70
CA VAL A 117 -18.31 -4.86 -5.49
C VAL A 117 -17.58 -6.20 -5.31
N LYS A 118 -18.14 -7.12 -4.51
CA LYS A 118 -17.49 -8.37 -4.11
C LYS A 118 -17.04 -9.26 -5.27
N ASP A 119 -17.74 -9.18 -6.41
CA ASP A 119 -17.49 -10.00 -7.59
C ASP A 119 -16.48 -9.31 -8.55
N HIS A 120 -16.05 -8.08 -8.23
CA HIS A 120 -15.10 -7.34 -9.04
C HIS A 120 -13.68 -7.89 -8.91
N PRO A 121 -12.92 -8.05 -10.02
CA PRO A 121 -11.54 -8.54 -9.97
C PRO A 121 -10.66 -7.77 -8.98
N TRP A 122 -10.77 -6.44 -8.95
CA TRP A 122 -9.99 -5.60 -8.03
C TRP A 122 -10.32 -5.83 -6.55
N TYR A 123 -11.57 -6.17 -6.23
CA TYR A 123 -11.94 -6.55 -4.87
C TYR A 123 -11.36 -7.92 -4.52
N CYS A 124 -11.42 -8.87 -5.45
CA CYS A 124 -10.92 -10.23 -5.29
C CYS A 124 -9.39 -10.32 -5.13
N LEU A 125 -8.62 -9.39 -5.71
CA LEU A 125 -7.15 -9.38 -5.61
C LEU A 125 -6.66 -9.53 -4.16
N HIS A 126 -7.34 -8.87 -3.22
CA HIS A 126 -6.93 -8.84 -1.81
C HIS A 126 -7.61 -9.92 -0.94
N HIS A 127 -8.56 -10.64 -1.52
CA HIS A 127 -9.25 -11.76 -0.87
C HIS A 127 -8.69 -13.12 -1.30
N GLN A 128 -7.62 -13.14 -2.11
CA GLN A 128 -6.94 -14.38 -2.43
C GLN A 128 -6.40 -15.04 -1.15
N PRO A 129 -6.63 -16.36 -0.98
CA PRO A 129 -6.19 -17.06 0.21
C PRO A 129 -4.66 -17.01 0.32
N LYS A 130 -4.17 -16.87 1.56
CA LYS A 130 -2.74 -16.91 1.91
C LYS A 130 -2.02 -18.19 1.48
N SER A 131 -2.74 -19.20 1.00
CA SER A 131 -2.19 -20.41 0.38
C SER A 131 -1.69 -20.19 -1.06
N HIS A 132 -1.85 -18.99 -1.63
CA HIS A 132 -1.25 -18.67 -2.92
C HIS A 132 0.27 -18.87 -2.84
N PRO A 133 0.92 -19.58 -3.79
CA PRO A 133 2.35 -19.92 -3.73
C PRO A 133 3.26 -18.71 -3.46
N TYR A 134 2.82 -17.54 -3.92
CA TYR A 134 3.47 -16.24 -3.69
C TYR A 134 3.62 -15.89 -2.19
N TYR A 135 2.61 -16.16 -1.35
CA TYR A 135 2.67 -15.87 0.09
C TYR A 135 3.67 -16.79 0.81
N LYS A 136 3.72 -18.08 0.43
CA LYS A 136 4.68 -19.03 1.02
C LYS A 136 6.12 -18.60 0.74
N VAL A 137 6.40 -18.12 -0.49
CA VAL A 137 7.73 -17.62 -0.89
C VAL A 137 8.07 -16.31 -0.14
N MET A 138 7.11 -15.39 0.00
CA MET A 138 7.36 -14.13 0.71
C MET A 138 7.52 -14.32 2.23
N GLU A 139 6.79 -15.25 2.84
CA GLU A 139 6.96 -15.61 4.25
C GLU A 139 8.31 -16.29 4.51
N GLU A 140 8.77 -17.16 3.60
CA GLU A 140 10.13 -17.75 3.65
C GLU A 140 11.24 -16.70 3.48
N LEU A 141 11.01 -15.64 2.71
CA LEU A 141 12.00 -14.57 2.48
C LEU A 141 12.01 -13.47 3.56
N THR A 142 10.87 -13.24 4.23
CA THR A 142 10.71 -12.13 5.19
C THR A 142 10.63 -12.61 6.65
N GLY A 143 10.47 -13.91 6.89
CA GLY A 143 10.58 -14.52 8.22
C GLY A 143 12.02 -14.44 8.75
N PRO A 144 12.22 -14.49 10.09
CA PRO A 144 13.55 -14.57 10.65
C PRO A 144 14.27 -15.78 10.05
N SER A 145 15.34 -15.51 9.30
CA SER A 145 16.18 -16.55 8.71
C SER A 145 16.55 -17.54 9.82
N LEU A 146 16.26 -18.83 9.64
CA LEU A 146 16.75 -19.90 10.52
C LEU A 146 18.27 -19.82 10.74
N ARG A 147 19.00 -19.11 9.86
CA ARG A 147 20.42 -18.81 10.03
C ARG A 147 20.75 -17.92 11.24
N ALA A 148 19.81 -17.09 11.71
CA ALA A 148 19.99 -16.22 12.87
C ALA A 148 19.90 -16.98 14.20
N GLU A 149 19.10 -18.05 14.28
CA GLU A 149 19.00 -18.87 15.50
C GLU A 149 20.24 -19.75 15.73
N HIS A 150 20.92 -20.16 14.66
CA HIS A 150 22.11 -21.00 14.77
C HIS A 150 23.39 -20.23 15.18
N GLN A 151 23.36 -18.90 15.22
CA GLN A 151 24.51 -18.07 15.65
C GLN A 151 24.45 -17.61 17.11
N ALA A 152 23.36 -17.89 17.83
CA ALA A 152 23.21 -17.53 19.25
C ALA A 152 23.36 -18.74 20.18
N GLN A 153 24.16 -19.74 19.81
CA GLN A 153 24.63 -20.75 20.77
C GLN A 153 25.66 -20.08 21.71
N PRO A 154 25.42 -20.02 23.03
CA PRO A 154 26.43 -19.54 23.96
C PRO A 154 27.61 -20.51 23.95
N VAL A 155 28.76 -20.03 23.47
CA VAL A 155 30.04 -20.72 23.68
C VAL A 155 30.28 -20.77 25.18
N ASP A 156 30.21 -21.98 25.75
CA ASP A 156 30.68 -22.28 27.11
C ASP A 156 32.15 -21.85 27.23
N LYS A 157 32.37 -20.67 27.78
CA LYS A 157 33.71 -20.18 28.09
C LYS A 157 34.20 -20.92 29.32
N GLY A 158 34.93 -21.99 29.04
CA GLY A 158 35.70 -22.76 30.00
C GLY A 158 36.39 -21.86 31.04
N LYS A 159 36.11 -22.21 32.29
CA LYS A 159 36.61 -21.63 33.54
C LYS A 159 38.14 -21.52 33.50
N GLY A 160 38.63 -20.29 33.33
CA GLY A 160 40.04 -19.95 33.52
C GLY A 160 40.44 -20.21 34.97
N LYS A 161 41.45 -21.05 35.16
CA LYS A 161 42.08 -21.33 36.45
C LYS A 161 43.32 -20.45 36.49
N GLU A 162 43.24 -19.33 37.20
CA GLU A 162 44.41 -18.53 37.53
C GLU A 162 45.25 -19.28 38.56
N LEU A 163 46.49 -19.56 38.16
CA LEU A 163 47.54 -20.18 38.95
C LEU A 163 48.20 -19.05 39.77
N GLY A 164 47.80 -18.88 41.02
CA GLY A 164 48.46 -17.99 41.98
C GLY A 164 49.34 -18.77 42.95
N THR A 165 50.64 -18.80 42.67
CA THR A 165 51.74 -18.95 43.64
C THR A 165 52.36 -17.53 43.74
N ASP A 166 52.67 -16.94 44.88
CA ASP A 166 53.43 -17.48 46.01
C ASP A 166 53.32 -16.55 47.25
N GLU A 167 53.82 -17.08 48.36
CA GLU A 167 53.87 -16.67 49.77
C GLU A 167 54.06 -15.18 50.14
N ALA A 168 53.32 -14.76 51.17
CA ALA A 168 53.80 -13.81 52.19
C ALA A 168 53.13 -14.10 53.56
N GLN A 169 53.86 -14.87 54.37
CA GLN A 169 53.96 -14.91 55.83
C GLN A 169 52.92 -14.13 56.66
N GLY A 170 52.21 -14.86 57.55
CA GLY A 170 51.32 -14.28 58.58
C GLY A 170 50.75 -15.33 59.55
N ILE A 171 51.63 -15.91 60.35
CA ILE A 171 51.48 -16.61 61.65
C ILE A 171 50.04 -16.86 62.18
N TRP A 172 49.66 -18.14 62.29
CA TRP A 172 48.65 -18.73 63.20
C TRP A 172 49.22 -18.71 64.64
N LEU A 173 48.58 -18.34 65.76
CA LEU A 173 47.30 -18.69 66.44
C LEU A 173 47.47 -18.26 67.94
N PRO A 174 46.60 -18.58 68.95
CA PRO A 174 45.19 -19.02 68.97
C PRO A 174 44.30 -18.35 70.06
N GLY A 175 42.99 -18.65 70.03
CA GLY A 175 42.29 -19.28 71.17
C GLY A 175 41.79 -18.44 72.34
N GLU A 176 40.45 -18.31 72.39
CA GLU A 176 39.50 -18.32 73.51
C GLU A 176 39.92 -17.95 74.96
N HIS A 177 39.03 -17.14 75.57
CA HIS A 177 38.85 -16.67 76.96
C HIS A 177 39.48 -15.34 77.37
#